data_AF-A0A7W5AW34-F1
#
_entry.id   AF-A0A7W5AW34-F1
#
_cell.length_a   1.000
_cell.length_b   1.000
_cell.length_c   1.000
_cell.angle_alpha   90.00
_cell.angle_beta   90.00
_cell.angle_gamma   90.00
#
_symmetry.space_group_name_H-M   'P 1'
#
loop_
_entity.id
_entity.type
_entity.pdbx_description
1 polymer ?
#
loop_
_entity_poly.entity_id
_entity_poly.type
_entity_poly.pdbx_seq_one_letter_code
_entity_poly.pdbx_strand_id
1 'polypeptide(L)'
;MSYDVHITKAEHWVYSEQNPITDEDYEKIADLLDMYKGLPYISSHGKITVYRADERVFGLLIQIAERIGARVQGDDGEYYDNNGIEYPDPPDYLREDPRADDAKKDEFAPESSTSALFQVDDEVMHPKYGRGVIFHVKGTGMDTEVHVAFENGRMQKKLLAAFAPLTPIKR
;
A
#
# COMPACT_ATOMS: atom_id res chain seq x y z
N MET A 1 -5.16 -0.23 -4.30
CA MET A 1 -3.70 -0.28 -4.57
C MET A 1 -2.96 -0.20 -3.23
N SER A 2 -1.63 -0.06 -3.16
CA SER A 2 -0.90 0.03 -1.89
C SER A 2 -0.22 1.40 -1.74
N TYR A 3 -0.77 2.25 -0.88
CA TYR A 3 -0.36 3.65 -0.68
C TYR A 3 0.50 3.78 0.58
N ASP A 4 1.29 4.85 0.69
CA ASP A 4 1.95 5.20 1.94
C ASP A 4 1.07 6.21 2.68
N VAL A 5 0.62 5.85 3.89
CA VAL A 5 -0.47 6.55 4.59
C VAL A 5 0.00 7.09 5.92
N HIS A 6 -0.37 8.33 6.23
CA HIS A 6 0.16 9.10 7.34
C HIS A 6 -0.93 9.44 8.37
N ILE A 7 -0.72 9.06 9.62
CA ILE A 7 -1.51 9.58 10.76
C ILE A 7 -0.77 10.79 11.32
N THR A 8 -1.45 11.93 11.39
CA THR A 8 -0.86 13.21 11.83
C THR A 8 -1.84 14.10 12.59
N LYS A 9 -1.34 14.92 13.52
CA LYS A 9 -2.13 15.94 14.25
C LYS A 9 -1.91 17.34 13.65
N ALA A 10 -0.89 17.54 12.81
CA ALA A 10 -0.71 18.78 12.03
C ALA A 10 -1.70 18.87 10.87
N GLU A 11 -1.81 20.04 10.23
CA GLU A 11 -2.75 20.28 9.12
C GLU A 11 -2.48 19.37 7.91
N HIS A 12 -1.20 19.15 7.59
CA HIS A 12 -0.73 18.25 6.54
C HIS A 12 0.45 17.43 7.05
N TRP A 13 0.56 16.16 6.63
CA TRP A 13 1.58 15.21 7.09
C TRP A 13 3.04 15.68 6.92
N VAL A 14 3.32 16.57 5.96
CA VAL A 14 4.63 17.21 5.76
C VAL A 14 5.03 18.15 6.91
N TYR A 15 4.05 18.66 7.68
CA TYR A 15 4.24 19.58 8.81
C TYR A 15 4.03 18.93 10.18
N SER A 16 4.03 17.60 10.25
CA SER A 16 3.73 16.81 11.46
C SER A 16 4.59 17.16 12.68
N GLU A 17 5.81 17.70 12.49
CA GLU A 17 6.67 18.18 13.58
C GLU A 17 6.13 19.42 14.31
N GLN A 18 5.17 20.16 13.73
CA GLN A 18 4.53 21.33 14.35
C GLN A 18 3.44 20.95 15.37
N ASN A 19 2.84 19.77 15.22
CA ASN A 19 1.88 19.19 16.16
C ASN A 19 2.08 17.66 16.16
N PRO A 20 3.13 17.16 16.85
CA PRO A 20 3.53 15.77 16.77
C PRO A 20 2.62 14.85 17.59
N ILE A 21 2.49 13.60 17.14
CA ILE A 21 2.00 12.49 17.96
C ILE A 21 3.00 12.28 19.11
N THR A 22 2.51 12.33 20.35
CA THR A 22 3.32 12.25 21.58
C THR A 22 3.36 10.83 22.16
N ASP A 23 4.25 10.59 23.14
CA ASP A 23 4.28 9.31 23.87
C ASP A 23 2.94 9.00 24.56
N GLU A 24 2.24 10.02 25.07
CA GLU A 24 0.88 9.89 25.63
C GLU A 24 -0.17 9.54 24.56
N ASP A 25 0.05 9.92 23.29
CA ASP A 25 -0.79 9.45 22.18
C ASP A 25 -0.48 7.99 21.82
N TYR A 26 0.79 7.57 21.87
CA TYR A 26 1.17 6.16 21.67
C TYR A 26 0.59 5.24 22.76
N GLU A 27 0.64 5.63 24.04
CA GLU A 27 0.01 4.88 25.14
C GLU A 27 -1.49 4.66 24.90
N LYS A 28 -2.18 5.64 24.31
CA LYS A 28 -3.62 5.54 24.00
C LYS A 28 -3.95 4.56 22.88
N ILE A 29 -3.02 4.25 21.97
CA ILE A 29 -3.25 3.40 20.79
C ILE A 29 -2.44 2.11 20.79
N ALA A 30 -1.65 1.86 21.84
CA ALA A 30 -0.79 0.68 21.96
C ALA A 30 -1.60 -0.62 21.81
N ASP A 31 -2.80 -0.69 22.38
CA ASP A 31 -3.73 -1.82 22.22
C ASP A 31 -4.18 -2.04 20.76
N LEU A 32 -4.36 -0.97 19.98
CA LEU A 32 -4.67 -1.08 18.55
C LEU A 32 -3.45 -1.49 17.72
N LEU A 33 -2.26 -1.00 18.06
CA LEU A 33 -1.02 -1.40 17.36
C LEU A 33 -0.63 -2.86 17.71
N ASP A 34 -0.78 -3.27 18.96
CA ASP A 34 -0.51 -4.64 19.44
C ASP A 34 -1.57 -5.66 19.01
N MET A 35 -2.81 -5.25 18.76
CA MET A 35 -3.85 -6.13 18.18
C MET A 35 -3.58 -6.46 16.71
N TYR A 36 -2.76 -5.65 16.03
CA TYR A 36 -2.52 -5.69 14.60
C TYR A 36 -1.01 -5.69 14.24
N LYS A 37 -0.20 -6.51 14.95
CA LYS A 37 1.27 -6.55 14.82
C LYS A 37 1.82 -6.85 13.42
N GLY A 38 0.98 -7.32 12.49
CA GLY A 38 1.33 -7.44 11.08
C GLY A 38 1.48 -6.12 10.31
N LEU A 39 1.10 -4.98 10.91
CA LEU A 39 1.05 -3.68 10.24
C LEU A 39 2.46 -3.06 10.07
N PRO A 40 2.95 -2.81 8.84
CA PRO A 40 4.28 -2.26 8.58
C PRO A 40 4.31 -0.72 8.77
N TYR A 41 4.31 -0.26 10.02
CA TYR A 41 4.36 1.16 10.36
C TYR A 41 5.74 1.64 10.81
N ILE A 42 6.03 2.94 10.61
CA ILE A 42 7.19 3.64 11.16
C ILE A 42 6.73 4.96 11.80
N SER A 43 7.06 5.14 13.07
CA SER A 43 6.94 6.40 13.79
C SER A 43 8.13 7.30 13.49
N SER A 44 7.92 8.47 12.86
CA SER A 44 8.98 9.44 12.59
C SER A 44 8.42 10.85 12.33
N HIS A 45 9.21 11.90 12.61
CA HIS A 45 8.86 13.29 12.28
C HIS A 45 7.46 13.72 12.76
N GLY A 46 7.07 13.31 13.97
CA GLY A 46 5.77 13.63 14.57
C GLY A 46 4.55 12.88 13.99
N LYS A 47 4.74 11.92 13.07
CA LYS A 47 3.67 11.10 12.47
C LYS A 47 3.94 9.60 12.56
N ILE A 48 2.88 8.82 12.39
CA ILE A 48 2.96 7.40 12.06
C ILE A 48 2.79 7.28 10.54
N THR A 49 3.68 6.56 9.86
CA THR A 49 3.55 6.25 8.43
C THR A 49 3.40 4.75 8.26
N VAL A 50 2.31 4.32 7.62
CA VAL A 50 2.04 2.92 7.28
C VAL A 50 2.38 2.73 5.82
N TYR A 51 3.37 1.89 5.55
CA TYR A 51 3.84 1.64 4.20
C TYR A 51 2.94 0.61 3.51
N ARG A 52 2.59 0.87 2.24
CA ARG A 52 1.75 -0.05 1.45
C ARG A 52 0.40 -0.38 2.11
N ALA A 53 -0.19 0.58 2.82
CA ALA A 53 -1.56 0.51 3.29
C ALA A 53 -2.51 0.25 2.11
N ASP A 54 -3.47 -0.64 2.31
CA ASP A 54 -4.57 -0.88 1.38
C ASP A 54 -5.91 -0.58 2.04
N GLU A 55 -6.99 -0.57 1.25
CA GLU A 55 -8.30 -0.08 1.65
C GLU A 55 -8.86 -0.73 2.92
N ARG A 56 -8.44 -1.97 3.20
CA ARG A 56 -8.89 -2.76 4.36
C ARG A 56 -8.27 -2.25 5.66
N VAL A 57 -7.09 -1.62 5.61
CA VAL A 57 -6.41 -1.09 6.81
C VAL A 57 -6.89 0.32 7.17
N PHE A 58 -7.51 1.08 6.26
CA PHE A 58 -7.96 2.46 6.54
C PHE A 58 -8.90 2.55 7.75
N GLY A 59 -9.81 1.59 7.94
CA GLY A 59 -10.72 1.59 9.09
C GLY A 59 -9.97 1.62 10.44
N LEU A 60 -8.91 0.80 10.55
CA LEU A 60 -8.01 0.81 11.69
C LEU A 60 -7.24 2.14 11.82
N LEU A 61 -6.71 2.68 10.72
CA LEU A 61 -5.94 3.94 10.77
C LEU A 61 -6.82 5.14 11.17
N ILE A 62 -8.07 5.19 10.72
CA ILE A 62 -9.03 6.23 11.11
C ILE A 62 -9.41 6.07 12.59
N GLN A 63 -9.66 4.85 13.06
CA GLN A 63 -9.93 4.58 14.49
C GLN A 63 -8.75 4.96 15.40
N ILE A 64 -7.52 4.66 14.98
CA ILE A 64 -6.28 5.10 15.66
C ILE A 64 -6.22 6.64 15.68
N ALA A 65 -6.53 7.29 14.55
CA ALA A 65 -6.48 8.74 14.42
C ALA A 65 -7.51 9.45 15.31
N GLU A 66 -8.79 9.04 15.28
CA GLU A 66 -9.85 9.58 16.14
C GLU A 66 -9.46 9.52 17.62
N ARG A 67 -8.91 8.38 18.05
CA ARG A 67 -8.55 8.09 19.45
C ARG A 67 -7.45 9.00 20.03
N ILE A 68 -6.67 9.68 19.19
CA ILE A 68 -5.63 10.64 19.59
C ILE A 68 -5.88 12.08 19.12
N GLY A 69 -7.02 12.34 18.47
CA GLY A 69 -7.30 13.65 17.84
C GLY A 69 -6.39 13.96 16.64
N ALA A 70 -6.00 12.94 15.89
CA ALA A 70 -5.28 13.03 14.62
C ALA A 70 -6.24 12.89 13.43
N ARG A 71 -5.68 13.00 12.22
CA ARG A 71 -6.32 12.68 10.94
C ARG A 71 -5.47 11.65 10.17
N VAL A 72 -6.08 10.97 9.22
CA VAL A 72 -5.39 10.12 8.24
C VAL A 72 -5.26 10.89 6.91
N GLN A 73 -4.08 10.86 6.30
CA GLN A 73 -3.84 11.36 4.95
C GLN A 73 -3.08 10.34 4.09
N GLY A 74 -3.30 10.37 2.77
CA GLY A 74 -2.42 9.71 1.81
C GLY A 74 -1.18 10.55 1.49
N ASP A 75 -0.33 10.03 0.60
CA ASP A 75 0.89 10.68 0.14
C ASP A 75 0.60 11.90 -0.76
N ASP A 76 -0.45 11.84 -1.58
CA ASP A 76 -0.97 12.97 -2.37
C ASP A 76 -1.71 14.04 -1.52
N GLY A 77 -1.91 13.79 -0.22
CA GLY A 77 -2.45 14.75 0.75
C GLY A 77 -3.99 14.76 0.87
N GLU A 78 -4.67 13.84 0.22
CA GLU A 78 -6.08 13.52 0.45
C GLU A 78 -6.32 13.12 1.91
N TYR A 79 -7.53 13.34 2.41
CA TYR A 79 -7.92 13.00 3.78
C TYR A 79 -8.83 11.77 3.79
N TYR A 80 -8.60 10.87 4.74
CA TYR A 80 -9.50 9.75 5.02
C TYR A 80 -10.15 9.96 6.39
N ASP A 81 -11.47 9.88 6.43
CA ASP A 81 -12.29 10.22 7.58
C ASP A 81 -13.48 9.27 7.74
N ASN A 82 -14.13 9.35 8.90
CA ASN A 82 -15.33 8.60 9.24
C ASN A 82 -16.59 9.37 8.84
N ASN A 83 -16.84 9.50 7.53
CA ASN A 83 -18.00 10.20 6.97
C ASN A 83 -19.33 9.43 7.13
N GLY A 84 -19.53 8.78 8.29
CA GLY A 84 -20.71 7.95 8.59
C GLY A 84 -20.70 6.56 7.94
N ILE A 85 -19.51 6.08 7.53
CA ILE A 85 -19.32 4.73 7.00
C ILE A 85 -18.83 3.84 8.15
N GLU A 86 -19.57 2.77 8.45
CA GLU A 86 -19.15 1.78 9.45
C GLU A 86 -17.78 1.20 9.06
N TYR A 87 -16.84 1.16 10.02
CA TYR A 87 -15.44 0.88 9.73
C TYR A 87 -15.27 -0.43 8.93
N PRO A 88 -14.52 -0.43 7.81
CA PRO A 88 -14.19 -1.67 7.13
C PRO A 88 -13.40 -2.55 8.09
N ASP A 89 -13.88 -3.77 8.22
CA ASP A 89 -13.39 -4.76 9.18
C ASP A 89 -11.89 -5.02 8.93
N PRO A 90 -10.98 -4.77 9.89
CA PRO A 90 -9.54 -4.90 9.64
C PRO A 90 -9.18 -6.31 9.15
N PRO A 91 -8.35 -6.42 8.10
CA PRO A 91 -8.23 -7.65 7.34
C PRO A 91 -7.60 -8.77 8.15
N ASP A 92 -8.00 -10.02 7.86
CA ASP A 92 -7.69 -11.18 8.70
C ASP A 92 -6.20 -11.54 8.80
N TYR A 93 -5.33 -11.00 7.93
CA TYR A 93 -3.87 -11.14 8.06
C TYR A 93 -3.22 -10.10 8.99
N LEU A 94 -3.96 -9.08 9.44
CA LEU A 94 -3.53 -8.19 10.52
C LEU A 94 -4.04 -8.67 11.88
N ARG A 95 -5.26 -9.21 11.93
CA ARG A 95 -5.88 -9.75 13.15
C ARG A 95 -5.00 -10.86 13.74
N GLU A 96 -4.49 -10.66 14.95
CA GLU A 96 -3.91 -11.78 15.70
C GLU A 96 -5.02 -12.76 16.11
N ASP A 97 -5.05 -13.94 15.50
CA ASP A 97 -5.79 -15.07 16.09
C ASP A 97 -5.09 -15.42 17.42
N PRO A 98 -5.81 -15.41 18.57
CA PRO A 98 -5.25 -15.70 19.90
C PRO A 98 -4.81 -17.17 20.09
N ARG A 99 -4.60 -17.91 19.00
CA ARG A 99 -4.11 -19.29 18.91
C ARG A 99 -2.92 -19.44 17.95
N ALA A 100 -2.48 -18.38 17.27
CA ALA A 100 -1.48 -18.44 16.20
C ALA A 100 0.00 -18.47 16.68
N ASP A 101 0.27 -19.21 17.76
CA ASP A 101 1.56 -19.91 17.85
C ASP A 101 1.40 -21.22 17.04
N ASP A 102 2.37 -21.50 16.16
CA ASP A 102 2.41 -22.56 15.14
C ASP A 102 1.64 -22.37 13.79
N ALA A 103 2.39 -22.72 12.71
CA ALA A 103 1.97 -23.18 11.37
C ALA A 103 1.20 -22.27 10.36
N LYS A 104 1.93 -21.90 9.28
CA LYS A 104 1.46 -21.42 7.95
C LYS A 104 0.34 -22.32 7.35
N LYS A 105 -0.50 -21.94 6.36
CA LYS A 105 -0.20 -21.34 5.02
C LYS A 105 -1.49 -21.20 4.15
N ASP A 106 -1.57 -20.21 3.23
CA ASP A 106 -2.46 -20.08 2.03
C ASP A 106 -4.02 -20.11 2.24
N GLU A 107 -4.93 -19.54 1.42
CA GLU A 107 -4.98 -18.69 0.20
C GLU A 107 -6.42 -18.08 0.09
N PHE A 108 -6.86 -17.13 -0.76
CA PHE A 108 -6.29 -16.41 -1.92
C PHE A 108 -6.79 -14.93 -2.02
N ALA A 109 -7.83 -14.61 -2.81
CA ALA A 109 -8.23 -13.25 -3.25
C ALA A 109 -9.70 -13.20 -3.81
N PRO A 110 -10.23 -12.05 -4.32
CA PRO A 110 -9.79 -11.35 -5.56
C PRO A 110 -9.49 -9.84 -5.30
N GLU A 111 -9.66 -8.78 -6.13
CA GLU A 111 -10.36 -8.48 -7.42
C GLU A 111 -9.69 -7.26 -8.16
N SER A 112 -10.43 -6.43 -8.92
CA SER A 112 -9.98 -5.48 -9.96
C SER A 112 -10.16 -3.97 -9.57
N SER A 113 -9.89 -2.90 -10.36
CA SER A 113 -9.63 -2.77 -11.81
C SER A 113 -8.88 -1.49 -12.26
N THR A 114 -8.01 -1.61 -13.28
CA THR A 114 -7.84 -0.70 -14.45
C THR A 114 -6.80 -1.32 -15.41
N SER A 115 -7.08 -1.37 -16.71
CA SER A 115 -6.30 -2.15 -17.68
C SER A 115 -5.52 -1.30 -18.71
N ALA A 116 -4.19 -1.23 -18.56
CA ALA A 116 -3.29 -0.74 -19.60
C ALA A 116 -2.98 -1.88 -20.60
N LEU A 117 -3.33 -1.68 -21.87
CA LEU A 117 -3.11 -2.66 -22.95
C LEU A 117 -1.69 -2.53 -23.54
N PHE A 118 -0.72 -3.16 -22.87
CA PHE A 118 0.65 -3.30 -23.38
C PHE A 118 0.74 -4.23 -24.60
N GLN A 119 1.65 -3.92 -25.51
CA GLN A 119 1.91 -4.68 -26.75
C GLN A 119 3.38 -5.14 -26.83
N VAL A 120 3.71 -5.94 -27.86
CA VAL A 120 5.10 -6.29 -28.18
C VAL A 120 5.78 -5.09 -28.85
N ASP A 121 7.08 -4.93 -28.60
CA ASP A 121 7.94 -3.78 -28.94
C ASP A 121 7.59 -2.46 -28.21
N ASP A 122 6.62 -2.45 -27.29
CA ASP A 122 6.41 -1.33 -26.37
C ASP A 122 7.63 -1.13 -25.46
N GLU A 123 8.08 0.12 -25.36
CA GLU A 123 9.08 0.53 -24.36
C GLU A 123 8.40 0.85 -23.03
N VAL A 124 8.95 0.35 -21.91
CA VAL A 124 8.40 0.54 -20.57
C VAL A 124 9.49 0.93 -19.57
N MET A 125 9.14 1.80 -18.63
CA MET A 125 9.97 2.14 -17.48
C MET A 125 9.49 1.36 -16.25
N HIS A 126 10.40 0.66 -15.57
CA HIS A 126 10.13 -0.01 -14.29
C HIS A 126 11.01 0.59 -13.20
N PRO A 127 10.47 1.15 -12.09
CA PRO A 127 11.25 1.88 -11.09
C PRO A 127 12.48 1.15 -10.54
N LYS A 128 12.43 -0.19 -10.45
CA LYS A 128 13.53 -1.04 -9.95
C LYS A 128 14.49 -1.56 -11.03
N TYR A 129 14.10 -1.55 -12.31
CA TYR A 129 14.86 -2.20 -13.40
C TYR A 129 15.17 -1.26 -14.58
N GLY A 130 14.79 0.02 -14.48
CA GLY A 130 14.99 1.01 -15.51
C GLY A 130 14.12 0.77 -16.75
N ARG A 131 14.62 1.22 -17.91
CA ARG A 131 13.97 1.06 -19.21
C ARG A 131 14.14 -0.37 -19.73
N GLY A 132 13.05 -0.94 -20.22
CA GLY A 132 13.01 -2.22 -20.90
C GLY A 132 12.05 -2.22 -22.08
N VAL A 133 12.08 -3.28 -22.87
CA VAL A 133 11.19 -3.48 -24.03
C VAL A 133 10.38 -4.76 -23.84
N ILE A 134 9.08 -4.71 -24.13
CA ILE A 134 8.21 -5.88 -24.07
C ILE A 134 8.43 -6.73 -25.32
N PHE A 135 8.84 -7.99 -25.15
CA PHE A 135 9.10 -8.91 -26.27
C PHE A 135 8.11 -10.09 -26.36
N HIS A 136 7.23 -10.23 -25.37
CA HIS A 136 6.14 -11.21 -25.38
C HIS A 136 4.98 -10.72 -24.53
N VAL A 137 3.75 -10.99 -24.98
CA VAL A 137 2.50 -10.74 -24.23
C VAL A 137 1.64 -11.99 -24.35
N LYS A 138 1.11 -12.49 -23.23
CA LYS A 138 0.30 -13.71 -23.16
C LYS A 138 -0.81 -13.58 -22.13
N GLY A 139 -2.02 -14.04 -22.45
CA GLY A 139 -3.20 -13.88 -21.59
C GLY A 139 -3.97 -12.61 -21.92
N THR A 140 -5.02 -12.33 -21.15
CA THR A 140 -5.97 -11.24 -21.39
C THR A 140 -6.56 -10.77 -20.07
N GLY A 141 -6.85 -9.46 -19.93
CA GLY A 141 -7.38 -8.90 -18.70
C GLY A 141 -6.30 -8.81 -17.61
N MET A 142 -6.62 -9.18 -16.38
CA MET A 142 -5.68 -9.07 -15.25
C MET A 142 -4.49 -10.04 -15.37
N ASP A 143 -4.73 -11.26 -15.86
CA ASP A 143 -3.73 -12.32 -16.05
C ASP A 143 -2.86 -12.14 -17.32
N THR A 144 -2.74 -10.91 -17.82
CA THR A 144 -1.90 -10.60 -18.97
C THR A 144 -0.41 -10.61 -18.56
N GLU A 145 0.29 -11.71 -18.82
CA GLU A 145 1.73 -11.88 -18.58
C GLU A 145 2.52 -11.19 -19.71
N VAL A 146 3.27 -10.14 -19.36
CA VAL A 146 4.22 -9.44 -20.23
C VAL A 146 5.65 -9.85 -19.90
N HIS A 147 6.46 -10.13 -20.92
CA HIS A 147 7.88 -10.46 -20.77
C HIS A 147 8.69 -9.25 -21.21
N VAL A 148 9.47 -8.70 -20.29
CA VAL A 148 10.17 -7.42 -20.46
C VAL A 148 11.67 -7.66 -20.41
N ALA A 149 12.38 -7.12 -21.39
CA ALA A 149 13.83 -7.14 -21.53
C ALA A 149 14.42 -5.81 -21.04
N PHE A 150 14.94 -5.79 -19.82
CA PHE A 150 15.64 -4.68 -19.19
C PHE A 150 17.15 -4.71 -19.49
N GLU A 151 17.84 -3.60 -19.22
CA GLU A 151 19.30 -3.44 -19.44
C GLU A 151 19.76 -3.86 -20.84
N ASN A 152 19.05 -3.41 -21.89
CA ASN A 152 19.29 -3.77 -23.29
C ASN A 152 19.30 -5.31 -23.53
N GLY A 153 18.44 -6.05 -22.84
CA GLY A 153 18.28 -7.49 -23.00
C GLY A 153 19.10 -8.36 -22.05
N ARG A 154 19.92 -7.77 -21.17
CA ARG A 154 20.72 -8.52 -20.17
C ARG A 154 19.86 -9.12 -19.05
N MET A 155 18.75 -8.48 -18.69
CA MET A 155 17.82 -8.98 -17.68
C MET A 155 16.43 -9.14 -18.26
N GLN A 156 15.92 -10.37 -18.32
CA GLN A 156 14.53 -10.66 -18.68
C GLN A 156 13.68 -10.87 -17.43
N LYS A 157 12.45 -10.34 -17.42
CA LYS A 157 11.46 -10.53 -16.36
C LYS A 157 10.10 -10.86 -16.95
N LYS A 158 9.40 -11.81 -16.34
CA LYS A 158 7.97 -12.04 -16.55
C LYS A 158 7.21 -11.28 -15.47
N LEU A 159 6.19 -10.54 -15.87
CA LEU A 159 5.46 -9.59 -15.03
C LEU A 159 3.99 -9.63 -15.44
N LEU A 160 3.05 -9.51 -14.49
CA LEU A 160 1.63 -9.36 -14.82
C LEU A 160 1.32 -7.89 -15.07
N ALA A 161 0.78 -7.55 -16.25
CA ALA A 161 0.52 -6.19 -16.70
C ALA A 161 -0.32 -5.35 -15.73
N ALA A 162 -1.31 -5.97 -15.08
CA ALA A 162 -2.21 -5.29 -14.14
C ALA A 162 -1.58 -5.02 -12.76
N PHE A 163 -0.43 -5.61 -12.45
CA PHE A 163 0.18 -5.57 -11.11
C PHE A 163 1.65 -5.11 -11.11
N ALA A 164 2.29 -5.03 -12.27
CA ALA A 164 3.67 -4.58 -12.40
C ALA A 164 3.73 -3.07 -12.64
N PRO A 165 4.59 -2.32 -11.92
CA PRO A 165 4.74 -0.88 -12.12
C PRO A 165 5.55 -0.60 -13.40
N LEU A 166 4.87 -0.70 -14.54
CA LEU A 166 5.39 -0.52 -15.89
C LEU A 166 4.76 0.73 -16.51
N THR A 167 5.49 1.83 -16.54
CA THR A 167 5.03 3.05 -17.20
C THR A 167 5.38 2.98 -18.69
N PRO A 168 4.41 2.96 -19.63
CA PRO A 168 4.71 2.93 -21.06
C PRO A 168 5.37 4.23 -21.51
N ILE A 169 6.57 4.10 -22.09
CA ILE A 169 7.35 5.21 -22.64
C ILE A 169 6.89 5.44 -24.07
N LYS A 170 5.85 6.27 -24.24
CA LYS A 170 5.45 6.73 -25.56
C LYS A 170 6.58 7.53 -26.21
N ARG A 171 6.87 7.23 -27.49
CA ARG A 171 7.75 8.02 -28.35
C ARG A 171 7.05 9.27 -28.88
#